data_AF-A0A7K4CDM2-F1
#
_entry.id   AF-A0A7K4CDM2-F1
#
_cell.length_a   1.000
_cell.length_b   1.000
_cell.length_c   1.000
_cell.angle_alpha   90.00
_cell.angle_beta   90.00
_cell.angle_gamma   90.00
#
_symmetry.space_group_name_H-M   'P 1'
#
loop_
_entity.id
_entity.type
_entity.pdbx_description
1 polymer ?
#
loop_
_entity_poly.entity_id
_entity_poly.type
_entity_poly.pdbx_seq_one_letter_code
_entity_poly.pdbx_strand_id
1 'polypeptide(L)' 'MTDTLHYPDTHPAADPATLLRMRQKFREVFGIDATMNDETLARRYRLTRDGELIVILR' A
#
# COMPACT_ATOMS: atom_id res chain seq x y z
N MET A 1 3.58 -35.36 -7.76
CA MET A 1 3.36 -34.80 -6.42
C MET A 1 3.62 -33.30 -6.53
N THR A 2 2.65 -32.50 -6.14
CA THR A 2 2.51 -31.06 -6.45
C THR A 2 3.64 -30.24 -5.87
N ASP A 3 4.40 -29.58 -6.77
CA ASP A 3 5.37 -28.54 -6.44
C ASP A 3 4.58 -27.30 -6.00
N THR A 4 4.55 -27.04 -4.70
CA THR A 4 3.87 -25.89 -4.12
C THR A 4 4.68 -24.65 -4.45
N LEU A 5 4.24 -23.88 -5.46
CA LEU A 5 4.75 -22.54 -5.77
C LEU A 5 4.73 -21.68 -4.49
N HIS A 6 5.90 -21.50 -3.89
CA HIS A 6 6.13 -20.55 -2.81
C HIS A 6 6.10 -19.15 -3.41
N TYR A 7 4.97 -18.46 -3.28
CA TYR A 7 4.95 -17.01 -3.43
C TYR A 7 5.60 -16.43 -2.17
N PRO A 8 6.72 -15.71 -2.26
CA PRO A 8 7.13 -14.87 -1.16
C PRO A 8 6.05 -13.78 -1.00
N ASP A 9 5.11 -13.98 -0.07
CA ASP A 9 4.22 -12.91 0.43
C ASP A 9 4.99 -11.94 1.34
N THR A 10 6.27 -11.74 1.08
CA THR A 10 7.00 -10.59 1.59
C THR A 10 6.59 -9.40 0.73
N HIS A 11 5.39 -8.85 1.00
CA HIS A 11 5.27 -7.40 0.86
C HIS A 11 6.36 -6.82 1.75
N PRO A 12 7.41 -6.18 1.19
CA PRO A 12 8.36 -5.49 2.05
C PRO A 12 7.51 -4.52 2.86
N ALA A 13 7.55 -4.65 4.19
CA ALA A 13 6.88 -3.72 5.07
C ALA A 13 7.30 -2.32 4.59
N ALA A 14 6.33 -1.56 4.08
CA ALA A 14 6.63 -0.27 3.47
C ALA A 14 7.33 0.57 4.53
N ASP A 15 8.44 1.21 4.13
CA ASP A 15 9.20 2.09 5.03
C ASP A 15 8.24 3.07 5.75
N PRO A 16 8.41 3.32 7.05
CA PRO A 16 7.50 4.16 7.82
C PRO A 16 7.30 5.57 7.24
N ALA A 17 8.30 6.15 6.57
CA ALA A 17 8.14 7.43 5.86
C ALA A 17 7.28 7.28 4.60
N THR A 18 7.38 6.15 3.90
CA THR A 18 6.52 5.81 2.76
C THR A 18 5.06 5.65 3.20
N LEU A 19 4.79 4.92 4.29
CA LEU A 19 3.44 4.77 4.85
C LEU A 19 2.84 6.10 5.29
N LEU A 20 3.64 6.99 5.89
CA LEU A 20 3.20 8.33 6.24
C LEU A 20 2.74 9.11 5.00
N ARG A 21 3.54 9.11 3.93
CA ARG A 21 3.19 9.78 2.67
C ARG A 21 1.96 9.15 2.00
N MET A 22 1.84 7.83 2.03
CA MET A 22 0.65 7.13 1.53
C MET A 22 -0.60 7.55 2.29
N ARG A 23 -0.54 7.65 3.62
CA ARG A 23 -1.68 8.13 4.43
C ARG A 23 -2.06 9.57 4.12
N GLN A 24 -1.07 10.45 3.96
CA GLN A 24 -1.29 11.84 3.59
C GLN A 24 -2.00 11.93 2.23
N LYS A 25 -1.49 11.22 1.21
CA LYS A 25 -2.07 11.20 -0.12
C LYS A 25 -3.45 10.54 -0.15
N PHE A 26 -3.65 9.48 0.64
CA PHE A 26 -4.95 8.83 0.80
C PHE A 26 -5.99 9.81 1.35
N ARG A 27 -5.65 10.60 2.38
CA ARG A 27 -6.55 11.63 2.92
C ARG A 27 -6.75 12.81 1.96
N GLU A 28 -5.76 13.15 1.15
CA GLU A 28 -5.91 14.16 0.10
C GLU A 28 -6.95 13.73 -0.95
N VAL A 29 -6.91 12.46 -1.38
CA VAL A 29 -7.80 11.92 -2.41
C VAL A 29 -9.20 11.61 -1.88
N PHE A 30 -9.31 11.00 -0.70
CA PHE A 30 -10.57 10.49 -0.14
C PHE A 30 -11.18 11.36 0.96
N GLY A 31 -10.49 12.42 1.41
CA GLY A 31 -10.92 13.31 2.48
C GLY A 31 -10.34 12.97 3.86
N ILE A 32 -10.41 13.92 4.79
CA ILE A 32 -9.85 13.82 6.15
C ILE A 32 -10.50 12.70 6.98
N ASP A 33 -11.79 12.43 6.77
CA ASP A 33 -12.54 11.38 7.46
C ASP A 33 -12.20 9.97 6.94
N ALA A 34 -11.48 9.86 5.82
CA ALA A 34 -11.06 8.58 5.28
C ALA A 34 -9.96 7.98 6.15
N THR A 35 -10.31 6.87 6.82
CA THR A 35 -9.40 6.10 7.66
C THR A 35 -9.16 4.72 7.06
N MET A 36 -7.90 4.34 6.96
CA MET A 36 -7.47 3.03 6.49
C MET A 36 -6.24 2.63 7.29
N ASN A 37 -6.18 1.36 7.72
CA ASN A 37 -5.01 0.86 8.44
C ASN A 37 -3.81 0.71 7.49
N ASP A 38 -2.59 0.82 8.02
CA ASP A 38 -1.36 0.83 7.23
C ASP A 38 -1.18 -0.48 6.44
N GLU A 39 -1.59 -1.62 7.00
CA GLU A 39 -1.51 -2.93 6.34
C GLU A 39 -2.40 -2.99 5.08
N THR A 40 -3.65 -2.55 5.19
CA THR A 40 -4.60 -2.50 4.06
C THR A 40 -4.16 -1.46 3.04
N LEU A 41 -3.68 -0.31 3.50
CA LEU A 41 -3.17 0.75 2.65
C LEU A 41 -1.97 0.26 1.84
N ALA A 42 -1.01 -0.43 2.46
CA ALA A 42 0.16 -1.00 1.78
C ALA A 42 -0.18 -2.18 0.87
N ARG A 43 -1.22 -2.97 1.20
CA ARG A 43 -1.67 -4.10 0.39
C ARG A 43 -2.44 -3.64 -0.86
N ARG A 44 -3.24 -2.57 -0.74
CA ARG A 44 -4.13 -2.10 -1.83
C ARG A 44 -3.55 -0.96 -2.64
N TYR A 45 -2.57 -0.23 -2.12
CA TYR A 45 -2.03 0.94 -2.79
C TYR A 45 -0.50 0.90 -2.85
N ARG A 46 0.07 1.63 -3.81
CA ARG A 46 1.49 1.99 -3.83
C ARG A 46 1.66 3.47 -4.04
N LEU A 47 2.73 4.02 -3.48
CA LEU A 47 3.19 5.37 -3.81
C LEU A 47 4.19 5.30 -4.96
N THR A 48 4.01 6.10 -6.00
CA THR A 48 5.00 6.26 -7.07
C THR A 48 6.17 7.13 -6.60
N ARG A 49 7.26 7.16 -7.38
CA ARG A 49 8.40 8.06 -7.10
C ARG A 49 8.01 9.54 -7.14
N ASP A 50 7.00 9.86 -7.94
CA ASP A 50 6.45 11.21 -8.10
C ASP A 50 5.45 11.60 -6.99
N GLY A 51 5.13 10.67 -6.08
CA GLY A 51 4.22 10.92 -4.95
C GLY A 51 2.75 10.62 -5.25
N GLU A 52 2.45 9.92 -6.33
CA GLU A 52 1.09 9.54 -6.71
C GLU A 52 0.67 8.23 -6.03
N LEU A 53 -0.56 8.17 -5.53
CA LEU A 53 -1.12 6.97 -4.89
C LEU A 53 -1.89 6.16 -5.94
N ILE A 54 -1.34 5.00 -6.32
CA ILE A 54 -1.97 4.10 -7.28
C ILE A 54 -2.64 2.92 -6.57
N VAL A 55 -3.80 2.49 -7.05
CA VAL A 55 -4.49 1.29 -6.54
C VAL A 55 -3.97 0.04 -7.27
N ILE A 56 -3.70 -1.02 -6.52
CA ILE A 56 -3.34 -2.33 -7.07
C ILE A 56 -4.64 -3.14 -7.21
N LEU A 57 -5.07 -3.37 -8.44
CA LEU A 57 -6.14 -4.31 -8.76
C LEU A 57 -5.50 -5.69 -8.99
N ARG A 58 -5.94 -6.69 -8.23
CA ARG A 58 -5.65 -8.11 -8.48
C ARG A 58 -6.94 -8.82 -8.84
#